data_AF-A0A6B3GDU2-F1
#
_entry.id   AF-A0A6B3GDU2-F1
#
_cell.length_a   1.000
_cell.length_b   1.000
_cell.length_c   1.000
_cell.angle_alpha   90.00
_cell.angle_beta   90.00
_cell.angle_gamma   90.00
#
_symmetry.space_group_name_H-M   'P 1'
#
loop_
_entity.id
_entity.type
_entity.pdbx_description
1 polymer ?
#
loop_
_entity_poly.entity_id
_entity_poly.type
_entity_poly.pdbx_seq_one_letter_code
_entity_poly.pdbx_strand_id
1 'polypeptide(L)'
;ADSKRLMALVCRDLDLDPKRYPPKSFTAKVSNLKNELIDEETFAGQAGGGTSHSSEAENGGGFEKTLAQAYALYQARLREANALDFDDIIMTTVHLLQAFPDVAEHYRRRFRHVLVDEYQDTNHAQY
;
A
#
# COMPACT_ATOMS: atom_id res chain seq x y z
N ALA A 1 10.38 -1.22 14.45
CA ALA A 1 9.73 -2.27 13.64
C ALA A 1 10.46 -2.38 12.32
N ASP A 2 10.52 -3.59 11.75
CA ASP A 2 11.38 -3.90 10.60
C ASP A 2 10.90 -3.32 9.28
N SER A 3 9.57 -3.13 9.09
CA SER A 3 9.01 -2.41 7.93
C SER A 3 9.56 -0.98 7.79
N LYS A 4 9.69 -0.25 8.90
CA LYS A 4 10.29 1.10 8.92
C LYS A 4 11.77 1.09 8.51
N ARG A 5 12.50 0.04 8.90
CA ARG A 5 13.91 -0.14 8.49
C ARG A 5 13.99 -0.44 7.00
N LEU A 6 13.11 -1.30 6.48
CA LEU A 6 13.04 -1.61 5.07
C LEU A 6 12.75 -0.37 4.23
N MET A 7 11.77 0.45 4.61
CA MET A 7 11.49 1.71 3.89
C MET A 7 12.68 2.67 3.92
N ALA A 8 13.40 2.76 5.04
CA ALA A 8 14.62 3.58 5.11
C ALA A 8 15.73 3.07 4.17
N LEU A 9 15.89 1.74 4.04
CA LEU A 9 16.82 1.14 3.07
C LEU A 9 16.38 1.43 1.64
N VAL A 10 15.09 1.32 1.33
CA VAL A 10 14.52 1.67 0.02
C VAL A 10 14.81 3.13 -0.34
N CYS A 11 14.53 4.08 0.56
CA CYS A 11 14.81 5.49 0.31
C CYS A 11 16.31 5.75 0.06
N ARG A 12 17.18 5.08 0.81
CA ARG A 12 18.64 5.20 0.63
C ARG A 12 19.10 4.62 -0.72
N ASP A 13 18.57 3.46 -1.10
CA ASP A 13 18.99 2.77 -2.32
C ASP A 13 18.45 3.47 -3.59
N LEU A 14 17.40 4.28 -3.46
CA LEU A 14 16.91 5.22 -4.48
C LEU A 14 17.61 6.59 -4.44
N ASP A 15 18.62 6.77 -3.60
CA ASP A 15 19.38 8.03 -3.42
C ASP A 15 18.49 9.26 -3.12
N LEU A 16 17.45 9.06 -2.28
CA LEU A 16 16.49 10.11 -1.96
C LEU A 16 17.01 11.01 -0.83
N ASP A 17 16.93 12.33 -1.02
CA ASP A 17 17.21 13.30 0.04
C ASP A 17 16.24 13.10 1.22
N PRO A 18 16.72 12.71 2.41
CA PRO A 18 15.86 12.44 3.56
C PRO A 18 15.13 13.68 4.10
N LYS A 19 15.57 14.89 3.75
CA LYS A 19 14.86 16.13 4.09
C LYS A 19 13.62 16.32 3.22
N ARG A 20 13.72 15.95 1.94
CA ARG A 20 12.62 16.07 0.97
C ARG A 20 11.70 14.86 0.98
N TYR A 21 12.25 13.68 1.24
CA TYR A 21 11.54 12.40 1.20
C TYR A 21 11.78 11.59 2.49
N PRO A 22 11.21 12.01 3.63
CA PRO A 22 11.43 11.32 4.90
C PRO A 22 10.84 9.89 4.87
N PRO A 23 11.61 8.82 5.22
CA PRO A 23 11.11 7.44 5.17
C PRO A 23 9.84 7.19 6.00
N LYS A 24 9.68 7.92 7.12
CA LYS A 24 8.47 7.86 7.96
C LYS A 24 7.23 8.35 7.21
N SER A 25 7.38 9.41 6.41
CA SER A 25 6.28 9.95 5.60
C SER A 25 5.89 8.96 4.50
N PHE A 26 6.89 8.35 3.84
CA PHE A 26 6.66 7.33 2.81
C PHE A 26 5.96 6.09 3.39
N THR A 27 6.42 5.60 4.55
CA THR A 27 5.77 4.48 5.25
C THR A 27 4.30 4.78 5.53
N ALA A 28 3.99 5.97 6.05
CA ALA A 28 2.61 6.36 6.35
C ALA A 28 1.74 6.46 5.08
N LYS A 29 2.29 7.02 3.99
CA LYS A 29 1.56 7.10 2.72
C LYS A 29 1.33 5.74 2.10
N VAL A 30 2.31 4.84 2.12
CA VAL A 30 2.15 3.45 1.66
C VAL A 30 1.08 2.73 2.48
N SER A 31 1.11 2.86 3.80
CA SER A 31 0.08 2.29 4.69
C SER A 31 -1.32 2.80 4.33
N ASN A 32 -1.48 4.11 4.12
CA ASN A 32 -2.75 4.68 3.69
C ASN A 32 -3.20 4.16 2.32
N LEU A 33 -2.28 4.00 1.35
CA LEU A 33 -2.61 3.42 0.04
C LEU A 33 -3.13 1.98 0.19
N LYS A 34 -2.47 1.15 1.00
CA LYS A 34 -2.91 -0.22 1.29
C LYS A 34 -4.27 -0.27 2.00
N ASN A 35 -4.53 0.66 2.91
CA ASN A 35 -5.83 0.79 3.58
C ASN A 35 -6.96 1.18 2.63
N GLU A 36 -6.64 1.83 1.50
CA GLU A 36 -7.57 2.13 0.40
C GLU A 36 -7.54 1.05 -0.71
N LEU A 37 -6.91 -0.11 -0.47
CA LEU A 37 -6.73 -1.19 -1.44
C LEU A 37 -6.02 -0.76 -2.74
N ILE A 38 -5.10 0.21 -2.65
CA ILE A 38 -4.28 0.67 -3.77
C ILE A 38 -2.89 0.00 -3.67
N ASP A 39 -2.65 -0.97 -4.55
CA ASP A 39 -1.36 -1.65 -4.68
C ASP A 39 -0.30 -0.81 -5.41
N GLU A 40 0.94 -1.31 -5.45
CA GLU A 40 2.07 -0.58 -6.03
C GLU A 40 1.92 -0.35 -7.54
N GLU A 41 1.27 -1.28 -8.26
CA GLU A 41 1.09 -1.21 -9.70
C GLU A 41 0.00 -0.19 -10.06
N THR A 42 -1.12 -0.24 -9.35
CA THR A 42 -2.23 0.71 -9.48
C THR A 42 -1.78 2.12 -9.15
N PHE A 43 -1.05 2.31 -8.04
CA PHE A 43 -0.54 3.62 -7.67
C PHE A 43 0.50 4.14 -8.68
N ALA A 44 1.38 3.28 -9.20
CA ALA A 44 2.33 3.67 -10.24
C ALA A 44 1.63 4.12 -11.53
N GLY A 45 0.55 3.45 -11.94
CA GLY A 45 -0.29 3.85 -13.06
C GLY A 45 -0.94 5.23 -12.86
N GLN A 46 -1.44 5.51 -11.65
CA GLN A 46 -2.01 6.80 -11.29
C GLN A 46 -0.96 7.92 -11.28
N ALA A 47 0.20 7.68 -10.67
CA ALA A 47 1.29 8.66 -10.58
C ALA A 47 1.98 8.95 -11.93
N GLY A 48 1.93 7.99 -12.86
CA GLY A 48 2.46 8.12 -14.22
C GLY A 48 1.54 8.88 -15.19
N GLY A 49 0.22 8.84 -14.96
CA GLY A 49 -0.82 9.27 -15.91
C GLY A 49 -1.21 10.76 -15.86
N GLY A 50 -0.40 11.64 -15.30
CA GLY A 50 -0.74 13.06 -15.09
C GLY A 50 -0.92 13.91 -16.36
N THR A 51 -2.03 13.72 -17.07
CA THR A 51 -2.81 14.78 -17.73
C THR A 51 -4.06 15.03 -16.88
N SER A 52 -3.86 15.56 -15.67
CA SER A 52 -4.95 16.05 -14.83
C SER A 52 -4.62 17.49 -14.49
N HIS A 53 -5.43 18.40 -15.03
CA HIS A 53 -5.38 19.84 -14.80
C HIS A 53 -5.71 20.18 -13.33
N SER A 54 -4.74 20.03 -12.43
CA SER A 54 -4.72 20.76 -11.16
C SER A 54 -3.42 21.55 -11.06
N SER A 55 -3.56 22.84 -10.75
CA SER A 55 -2.52 23.86 -10.67
C SER A 55 -1.58 23.68 -9.46
N GLU A 56 -1.11 22.46 -9.22
CA GLU A 56 -0.16 22.08 -8.16
C GLU A 56 1.11 21.42 -8.75
N ALA A 57 1.18 21.33 -10.07
CA ALA A 57 2.20 20.63 -10.86
C ALA A 57 3.64 21.14 -10.67
N GLU A 58 3.84 22.30 -10.05
CA GLU A 58 5.18 22.85 -9.84
C GLU A 58 5.90 22.29 -8.59
N ASN A 59 5.18 21.59 -7.69
CA ASN A 59 5.81 20.98 -6.50
C ASN A 59 5.35 19.53 -6.17
N GLY A 60 4.15 19.11 -6.57
CA GLY A 60 3.58 17.80 -6.17
C GLY A 60 3.96 16.59 -7.04
N GLY A 61 4.05 16.79 -8.36
CA GLY A 61 4.18 15.67 -9.33
C GLY A 61 5.50 14.90 -9.24
N GLY A 62 6.57 15.53 -8.75
CA GLY A 62 7.83 14.82 -8.47
C GLY A 62 7.73 13.91 -7.25
N PHE A 63 6.95 14.30 -6.23
CA PHE A 63 6.83 13.52 -5.01
C PHE A 63 6.05 12.22 -5.22
N GLU A 64 4.93 12.26 -5.93
CA GLU A 64 4.11 11.06 -6.18
C GLU A 64 4.85 10.04 -7.04
N LYS A 65 5.58 10.48 -8.07
CA LYS A 65 6.43 9.61 -8.87
C LYS A 65 7.53 8.94 -8.05
N THR A 66 8.21 9.70 -7.19
CA THR A 66 9.22 9.16 -6.28
C THR A 66 8.59 8.19 -5.27
N LEU A 67 7.41 8.50 -4.74
CA LEU A 67 6.69 7.61 -3.83
C LEU A 67 6.29 6.31 -4.53
N ALA A 68 5.83 6.37 -5.78
CA ALA A 68 5.47 5.18 -6.55
C ALA A 68 6.67 4.26 -6.78
N GLN A 69 7.83 4.83 -7.12
CA GLN A 69 9.09 4.08 -7.23
C GLN A 69 9.50 3.42 -5.90
N ALA A 70 9.40 4.17 -4.80
CA ALA A 70 9.71 3.64 -3.48
C ALA A 70 8.72 2.55 -3.04
N TYR A 71 7.43 2.72 -3.32
CA TYR A 71 6.41 1.72 -2.98
C TYR A 71 6.63 0.43 -3.77
N ALA A 72 6.89 0.52 -5.08
CA ALA A 72 7.20 -0.64 -5.91
C ALA A 72 8.43 -1.40 -5.41
N LEU A 73 9.53 -0.69 -5.12
CA LEU A 73 10.74 -1.33 -4.59
C LEU A 73 10.53 -1.92 -3.19
N TYR A 74 9.74 -1.26 -2.35
CA TYR A 74 9.39 -1.75 -1.02
C TYR A 74 8.60 -3.07 -1.09
N GLN A 75 7.54 -3.14 -1.91
CA GLN A 75 6.76 -4.36 -2.10
C GLN A 75 7.58 -5.47 -2.77
N ALA A 76 8.45 -5.14 -3.73
CA ALA A 76 9.34 -6.11 -4.34
C ALA A 76 10.26 -6.79 -3.29
N ARG A 77 10.84 -6.03 -2.37
CA ARG A 77 11.70 -6.58 -1.30
C ARG A 77 10.93 -7.41 -0.28
N LEU A 78 9.70 -7.03 0.05
CA LEU A 78 8.84 -7.86 0.88
C LEU A 78 8.55 -9.19 0.20
N ARG A 79 8.23 -9.18 -1.10
CA ARG A 79 8.02 -10.40 -1.90
C ARG A 79 9.27 -11.28 -1.96
N GLU A 80 10.44 -10.72 -2.22
CA GLU A 80 11.73 -11.45 -2.23
C GLU A 80 12.02 -12.12 -0.88
N ALA A 81 11.64 -11.48 0.22
CA ALA A 81 11.80 -12.00 1.57
C ALA A 81 10.69 -12.98 2.00
N ASN A 82 9.68 -13.24 1.16
CA ASN A 82 8.44 -13.93 1.54
C ASN A 82 7.80 -13.33 2.80
N ALA A 83 7.81 -12.00 2.90
CA ALA A 83 7.32 -11.25 4.05
C ALA A 83 6.08 -10.43 3.69
N LEU A 84 5.27 -10.13 4.70
CA LEU A 84 4.12 -9.22 4.64
C LEU A 84 4.24 -8.24 5.80
N ASP A 85 3.90 -6.97 5.58
CA ASP A 85 3.62 -6.05 6.69
C ASP A 85 2.16 -6.14 7.16
N PHE A 86 1.78 -5.35 8.17
CA PHE A 86 0.44 -5.46 8.76
C PHE A 86 -0.68 -5.13 7.79
N ASP A 87 -0.48 -4.13 6.93
CA ASP A 87 -1.49 -3.69 5.97
C ASP A 87 -1.60 -4.71 4.82
N ASP A 88 -0.48 -5.35 4.45
CA ASP A 88 -0.46 -6.44 3.47
C ASP A 88 -1.31 -7.64 3.89
N ILE A 89 -1.40 -7.96 5.19
CA ILE A 89 -2.22 -9.09 5.66
C ILE A 89 -3.68 -8.89 5.22
N ILE A 90 -4.19 -7.67 5.34
CA ILE A 90 -5.58 -7.35 4.98
C ILE A 90 -5.70 -7.25 3.46
N MET A 91 -4.90 -6.38 2.82
CA MET A 91 -4.98 -6.14 1.37
C MET A 91 -4.79 -7.44 0.56
N THR A 92 -3.79 -8.25 0.90
CA THR A 92 -3.53 -9.53 0.21
C THR A 92 -4.68 -10.52 0.41
N THR A 93 -5.29 -10.56 1.60
CA THR A 93 -6.45 -11.41 1.85
C THR A 93 -7.64 -10.97 1.01
N VAL A 94 -7.90 -9.66 0.92
CA VAL A 94 -8.97 -9.13 0.05
C VAL A 94 -8.73 -9.51 -1.40
N HIS A 95 -7.52 -9.27 -1.92
CA HIS A 95 -7.16 -9.64 -3.31
C HIS A 95 -7.29 -11.14 -3.56
N LEU A 96 -6.87 -11.99 -2.62
CA LEU A 96 -7.03 -13.45 -2.72
C LEU A 96 -8.50 -13.85 -2.84
N LEU A 97 -9.36 -13.31 -1.97
CA LEU A 97 -10.78 -13.66 -1.96
C LEU A 97 -11.52 -13.14 -3.20
N GLN A 98 -11.09 -12.00 -3.76
CA GLN A 98 -11.61 -11.47 -5.02
C GLN A 98 -11.16 -12.30 -6.24
N ALA A 99 -9.89 -12.70 -6.28
CA ALA A 99 -9.31 -13.46 -7.39
C ALA A 99 -9.79 -14.92 -7.41
N PHE A 100 -10.09 -15.52 -6.25
CA PHE A 100 -10.46 -16.92 -6.12
C PHE A 100 -11.81 -17.11 -5.40
N PRO A 101 -12.94 -17.03 -6.12
CA PRO A 101 -14.28 -17.12 -5.54
C PRO A 101 -14.54 -18.39 -4.73
N ASP A 102 -13.94 -19.52 -5.10
CA ASP A 102 -14.09 -20.78 -4.37
C ASP A 102 -13.50 -20.72 -2.95
N VAL A 103 -12.39 -19.97 -2.79
CA VAL A 103 -11.79 -19.71 -1.47
C VAL A 103 -12.70 -18.80 -0.67
N ALA A 104 -13.25 -17.75 -1.28
CA ALA A 104 -14.24 -16.89 -0.62
C ALA A 104 -15.48 -17.65 -0.17
N GLU A 105 -16.00 -18.54 -1.01
CA GLU A 105 -17.16 -19.37 -0.69
C GLU A 105 -16.88 -20.33 0.48
N HIS A 106 -15.67 -20.90 0.55
CA HIS A 106 -15.26 -21.71 1.69
C HIS A 106 -15.40 -20.94 3.02
N TYR A 107 -14.88 -19.70 3.07
CA TYR A 107 -14.96 -18.86 4.27
C TYR A 107 -16.39 -18.37 4.57
N ARG A 108 -17.18 -18.01 3.55
CA ARG A 108 -18.61 -17.64 3.72
C ARG A 108 -19.43 -18.76 4.34
N ARG A 109 -19.20 -20.02 3.93
CA ARG A 109 -19.88 -21.19 4.51
C ARG A 109 -19.45 -21.47 5.94
N ARG A 110 -18.16 -21.26 6.24
CA ARG A 110 -17.58 -21.48 7.56
C ARG A 110 -18.08 -20.45 8.57
N PHE A 111 -18.06 -19.17 8.22
CA PHE A 111 -18.45 -18.06 9.08
C PHE A 111 -19.86 -17.57 8.74
N ARG A 112 -20.88 -18.34 9.17
CA ARG A 112 -22.29 -18.01 8.90
C ARG A 112 -22.79 -16.76 9.62
N HIS A 113 -22.17 -16.43 10.75
CA HIS A 113 -22.45 -15.24 11.53
C HIS A 113 -21.11 -14.57 11.81
N VAL A 114 -20.98 -13.30 11.47
CA VAL A 114 -19.80 -12.48 11.70
C VAL A 114 -20.24 -11.32 12.58
N LEU A 115 -19.60 -11.18 13.75
CA LEU A 115 -19.78 -10.02 14.61
C LEU A 115 -18.51 -9.21 14.51
N VAL A 116 -18.66 -7.91 14.23
CA VAL A 116 -17.54 -6.96 14.16
C VAL A 116 -17.76 -5.96 15.27
N ASP A 117 -16.79 -5.88 16.18
CA ASP A 117 -16.74 -4.86 17.23
C ASP A 117 -15.93 -3.65 16.74
N GLU A 118 -16.13 -2.49 17.37
CA GLU A 118 -15.48 -1.22 17.00
C GLU A 118 -15.59 -0.88 15.49
N TYR A 119 -16.75 -1.16 14.89
CA TYR A 119 -16.96 -1.03 13.45
C TYR A 119 -16.70 0.40 12.92
N GLN A 120 -16.90 1.41 13.76
CA GLN A 120 -16.61 2.80 13.42
C GLN A 120 -15.14 3.10 13.12
N ASP A 121 -14.22 2.24 13.59
CA ASP A 121 -12.78 2.43 13.43
C ASP A 121 -12.21 1.64 12.22
N THR A 122 -13.08 1.04 11.41
CA THR A 122 -12.68 0.29 10.20
C THR A 122 -12.26 1.20 9.05
N ASN A 123 -11.25 0.79 8.29
CA ASN A 123 -10.84 1.44 7.05
C ASN A 123 -11.44 0.74 5.81
N HIS A 124 -11.20 1.27 4.60
CA HIS A 124 -11.79 0.75 3.37
C HIS A 124 -11.41 -0.73 3.11
N ALA A 125 -10.17 -1.12 3.37
CA ALA A 125 -9.72 -2.51 3.22
C ALA A 125 -10.38 -3.49 4.20
N GLN A 126 -10.90 -2.99 5.33
CA GLN A 126 -11.58 -3.79 6.35
C GLN A 126 -13.09 -3.89 6.14
N TYR A 127 -13.68 -2.99 5.34
CA TYR A 127 -15.11 -2.90 5.05
C TYR A 127 -15.52 -3.80 3.88
#